data_AF-A0A7V3G7K0-F1
#
_entry.id   AF-A0A7V3G7K0-F1
#
_cell.length_a   1.000
_cell.length_b   1.000
_cell.length_c   1.000
_cell.angle_alpha   90.00
_cell.angle_beta   90.00
_cell.angle_gamma   90.00
#
_symmetry.space_group_name_H-M   'P 1'
#
loop_
_entity.id
_entity.type
_entity.pdbx_description
1 polymer ?
#
loop_
_entity_poly.entity_id
_entity_poly.type
_entity_poly.pdbx_seq_one_letter_code
_entity_poly.pdbx_strand_id
1 'polypeptide(L)'
;MDGLLIGLVVLLLLVNIGLAIFLFTRKAPAPGEGLVLIQQQMAELTRTLDARVAESSKQVHETVRSQLSESSRLIKDVTEGLTKLDETNRQVVSFADQLQNLQDILKNPKQRGILGEYYLETVLKNVMPPGSFQMQYAFKNGEIVDAAVFMRDRIIPIDSKFSLDNYNKAIEAREGSEREAYEKAFKQDLKLRIDETAKYVRPDENTMEFAFMFIPSEGVYYDLLVNQVGVMKTNTRDLIEYAFGKKVIIVSPTSFLAYLQTVLQGLKALQIEEQAKDIQKRVGELGKHLGSYDEYMKKLGNTLQTTVNHYTAAYKEFGKIDKDVLRISGQSAGVDPLALTGPERE
;
A
#
# COMPACT_ATOMS: atom_id res chain seq x y z
N MET A 1 94.57 50.57 17.98
CA MET A 1 93.38 49.69 17.83
C MET A 1 92.23 50.48 17.19
N ASP A 2 92.56 51.54 16.44
CA ASP A 2 91.65 52.66 16.19
C ASP A 2 91.13 52.71 14.74
N GLY A 3 91.83 52.07 13.78
CA GLY A 3 91.40 52.02 12.38
C GLY A 3 90.22 51.08 12.11
N LEU A 4 90.13 49.95 12.80
CA LEU A 4 89.03 48.97 12.66
C LEU A 4 87.70 49.52 13.20
N LEU A 5 87.77 50.27 14.30
CA LEU A 5 86.60 50.84 14.96
C LEU A 5 86.00 51.97 14.12
N ILE A 6 86.84 52.81 13.50
CA ILE A 6 86.40 53.85 12.56
C ILE A 6 85.74 53.24 11.31
N GLY A 7 86.31 52.16 10.75
CA GLY A 7 85.73 51.48 9.59
C GLY A 7 84.33 50.91 9.86
N LEU A 8 84.10 50.36 11.05
CA LEU A 8 82.81 49.79 11.45
C LEU A 8 81.74 50.88 11.65
N VAL A 9 82.11 52.04 12.20
CA VAL A 9 81.20 53.17 12.38
C VAL A 9 80.80 53.78 11.03
N VAL A 10 81.73 53.89 10.08
CA VAL A 10 81.44 54.38 8.72
C VAL A 10 80.52 53.41 7.97
N LEU A 11 80.73 52.09 8.11
CA LEU A 11 79.84 51.08 7.51
C LEU A 11 78.42 51.18 8.09
N LEU A 12 78.29 51.34 9.41
CA LEU A 12 77.00 51.51 10.07
C LEU A 12 76.29 52.79 9.62
N LEU A 13 77.01 53.89 9.44
CA LEU A 13 76.44 55.14 8.91
C LEU A 13 75.96 54.97 7.47
N LEU A 14 76.74 54.30 6.61
CA LEU A 14 76.34 54.03 5.22
C LEU A 14 75.13 53.11 5.13
N VAL A 15 75.04 52.09 5.98
CA VAL A 15 73.86 51.21 6.07
C VAL A 15 72.63 51.98 6.54
N ASN A 16 72.78 52.84 7.55
CA ASN A 16 71.66 53.67 8.03
C ASN A 16 71.21 54.70 7.00
N ILE A 17 72.14 55.32 6.28
CA ILE A 17 71.81 56.26 5.18
C ILE A 17 71.14 55.51 4.02
N GLY A 18 71.64 54.33 3.66
CA GLY A 18 71.03 53.46 2.65
C GLY A 18 69.61 53.04 3.03
N LEU A 19 69.39 52.69 4.30
CA LEU A 19 68.07 52.34 4.83
C LEU A 19 67.13 53.56 4.86
N ALA A 20 67.63 54.73 5.24
CA ALA A 20 66.88 55.97 5.23
C ALA A 20 66.45 56.37 3.82
N ILE A 21 67.35 56.28 2.83
CA ILE A 21 67.04 56.53 1.42
C ILE A 21 66.06 55.49 0.89
N PHE A 22 66.22 54.21 1.25
CA PHE A 22 65.30 53.13 0.85
C PHE A 22 63.89 53.33 1.41
N LEU A 23 63.77 53.81 2.65
CA LEU A 23 62.49 54.15 3.26
C LEU A 23 61.88 55.43 2.70
N PHE A 24 62.69 56.44 2.36
CA PHE A 24 62.21 57.69 1.74
C PHE A 24 61.84 57.53 0.25
N THR A 25 62.47 56.59 -0.46
CA THR A 25 62.15 56.28 -1.88
C THR A 25 61.00 55.28 -2.02
N ARG A 26 60.62 54.58 -0.94
CA ARG A 26 59.34 53.86 -0.88
C ARG A 26 58.19 54.87 -0.77
N LYS A 27 57.73 55.30 -1.95
CA LYS A 27 56.45 56.01 -2.13
C LYS A 27 55.35 55.24 -1.39
N ALA A 28 54.76 55.84 -0.38
CA ALA A 28 53.58 55.28 0.27
C ALA A 28 52.46 55.14 -0.78
N PRO A 29 51.72 54.02 -0.83
CA PRO A 29 50.57 53.90 -1.72
C PRO A 29 49.55 54.97 -1.36
N ALA A 30 48.95 55.60 -2.37
CA ALA A 30 48.03 56.72 -2.16
C ALA A 30 46.80 56.27 -1.34
N PRO A 31 46.28 57.12 -0.43
CA PRO A 31 45.12 56.78 0.39
C PRO A 31 43.87 56.73 -0.51
N GLY A 32 43.54 55.52 -0.98
CA GLY A 32 42.41 55.27 -1.86
C GLY A 32 42.46 53.92 -2.58
N GLU A 33 43.64 53.42 -2.94
CA GLU A 33 43.76 52.18 -3.71
C GLU A 33 43.33 50.93 -2.94
N GLY A 34 43.59 50.86 -1.63
CA GLY A 34 43.12 49.76 -0.78
C GLY A 34 41.59 49.75 -0.60
N LEU A 35 40.96 50.93 -0.54
CA LEU A 35 39.51 51.06 -0.45
C LEU A 35 38.82 50.71 -1.77
N VAL A 36 39.42 51.08 -2.91
CA VAL A 36 38.92 50.70 -4.24
C VAL A 36 39.02 49.19 -4.46
N LEU A 37 40.11 48.54 -4.02
CA LEU A 37 40.26 47.09 -4.14
C LEU A 37 39.23 46.33 -3.28
N ILE A 38 38.99 46.79 -2.05
CA ILE A 38 37.96 46.20 -1.17
C ILE A 38 36.55 46.43 -1.74
N GLN A 39 36.28 47.60 -2.31
CA GLN A 39 34.99 47.91 -2.92
C GLN A 39 34.74 47.07 -4.19
N GLN A 40 35.79 46.82 -4.99
CA GLN A 40 35.73 45.94 -6.15
C GLN A 40 35.50 44.48 -5.75
N GLN A 41 36.21 43.97 -4.73
CA GLN A 41 36.00 42.62 -4.21
C GLN A 41 34.60 42.45 -3.59
N MET A 42 34.09 43.46 -2.89
CA MET A 42 32.71 43.44 -2.37
C MET A 42 31.65 43.47 -3.47
N ALA A 43 31.88 44.23 -4.55
CA ALA A 43 30.98 44.25 -5.70
C ALA A 43 30.98 42.91 -6.46
N GLU A 44 32.14 42.25 -6.56
CA GLU A 44 32.28 40.94 -7.20
C GLU A 44 31.69 39.80 -6.34
N LEU A 45 31.88 39.86 -5.02
CA LEU A 45 31.21 38.99 -4.05
C LEU A 45 29.68 39.15 -4.10
N THR A 46 29.18 40.38 -4.16
CA THR A 46 27.74 40.64 -4.26
C THR A 46 27.17 40.07 -5.56
N ARG A 47 27.85 40.27 -6.69
CA ARG A 47 27.42 39.70 -7.99
C ARG A 47 27.45 38.18 -8.03
N THR A 48 28.48 37.56 -7.45
CA THR A 48 28.57 36.08 -7.39
C THR A 48 27.55 35.49 -6.42
N LEU A 49 27.26 36.17 -5.32
CA LEU A 49 26.19 35.80 -4.39
C LEU A 49 24.82 35.94 -5.06
N ASP A 50 24.54 37.05 -5.76
CA ASP A 50 23.28 37.24 -6.49
C ASP A 50 23.10 36.18 -7.59
N ALA A 51 24.17 35.85 -8.32
CA ALA A 51 24.14 34.80 -9.33
C ALA A 51 23.87 33.41 -8.70
N ARG A 52 24.54 33.07 -7.59
CA ARG A 52 24.30 31.79 -6.88
C ARG A 52 22.92 31.73 -6.22
N VAL A 53 22.42 32.84 -5.71
CA VAL A 53 21.07 32.92 -5.13
C VAL A 53 20.01 32.81 -6.22
N ALA A 54 20.22 33.41 -7.40
CA ALA A 54 19.33 33.26 -8.55
C ALA A 54 19.34 31.82 -9.09
N GLU A 55 20.51 31.20 -9.22
CA GLU A 55 20.69 29.80 -9.64
C GLU A 55 20.04 28.82 -8.64
N SER A 56 20.30 29.02 -7.34
CA SER A 56 19.72 28.22 -6.25
C SER A 56 18.20 28.39 -6.19
N SER A 57 17.70 29.62 -6.30
CA SER A 57 16.26 29.91 -6.38
C SER A 57 15.62 29.20 -7.57
N LYS A 58 16.28 29.21 -8.74
CA LYS A 58 15.80 28.52 -9.94
C LYS A 58 15.79 26.99 -9.76
N GLN A 59 16.85 26.40 -9.20
CA GLN A 59 16.91 24.97 -8.88
C GLN A 59 15.87 24.56 -7.84
N VAL A 60 15.66 25.37 -6.81
CA VAL A 60 14.60 25.15 -5.81
C VAL A 60 13.24 25.26 -6.47
N HIS A 61 13.00 26.22 -7.36
CA HIS A 61 11.73 26.37 -8.06
C HIS A 61 11.47 25.20 -9.03
N GLU A 62 12.49 24.71 -9.74
CA GLU A 62 12.38 23.52 -10.59
C GLU A 62 12.16 22.25 -9.78
N THR A 63 12.86 22.08 -8.66
CA THR A 63 12.69 20.93 -7.75
C THR A 63 11.31 20.94 -7.11
N VAL A 64 10.87 22.08 -6.59
CA VAL A 64 9.52 22.24 -6.03
C VAL A 64 8.44 22.03 -7.09
N ARG A 65 8.64 22.53 -8.32
CA ARG A 65 7.70 22.30 -9.43
C ARG A 65 7.66 20.83 -9.85
N SER A 66 8.81 20.16 -9.88
CA SER A 66 8.91 18.72 -10.16
C SER A 66 8.20 17.91 -9.07
N GLN A 67 8.50 18.19 -7.80
CA GLN A 67 7.88 17.57 -6.63
C GLN A 67 6.36 17.80 -6.57
N LEU A 68 5.89 19.01 -6.91
CA LEU A 68 4.46 19.34 -7.00
C LEU A 68 3.79 18.63 -8.17
N SER A 69 4.48 18.47 -9.31
CA SER A 69 3.96 17.72 -10.46
C SER A 69 3.87 16.23 -10.17
N GLU A 70 4.86 15.67 -9.47
CA GLU A 70 4.91 14.28 -9.06
C GLU A 70 3.91 14.01 -7.94
N SER A 71 3.77 14.93 -6.98
CA SER A 71 2.70 14.89 -5.97
C SER A 71 1.33 15.02 -6.62
N SER A 72 1.15 15.87 -7.63
CA SER A 72 -0.11 15.96 -8.37
C SER A 72 -0.39 14.71 -9.19
N ARG A 73 0.63 14.01 -9.71
CA ARG A 73 0.47 12.70 -10.37
C ARG A 73 0.14 11.62 -9.37
N LEU A 74 0.82 11.54 -8.23
CA LEU A 74 0.51 10.60 -7.15
C LEU A 74 -0.87 10.86 -6.57
N ILE A 75 -1.25 12.13 -6.37
CA ILE A 75 -2.61 12.51 -5.98
C ILE A 75 -3.59 12.13 -7.08
N LYS A 76 -3.25 12.30 -8.37
CA LYS A 76 -4.12 11.87 -9.47
C LYS A 76 -4.23 10.35 -9.58
N ASP A 77 -3.17 9.59 -9.34
CA ASP A 77 -3.16 8.11 -9.38
C ASP A 77 -3.85 7.52 -8.15
N VAL A 78 -3.67 8.13 -6.98
CA VAL A 78 -4.42 7.83 -5.76
C VAL A 78 -5.86 8.25 -5.91
N THR A 79 -6.13 9.40 -6.54
CA THR A 79 -7.49 9.83 -6.85
C THR A 79 -8.09 8.86 -7.84
N GLU A 80 -7.49 8.52 -8.99
CA GLU A 80 -7.97 7.53 -9.96
C GLU A 80 -8.12 6.12 -9.36
N GLY A 81 -7.25 5.71 -8.44
CA GLY A 81 -7.40 4.47 -7.67
C GLY A 81 -8.58 4.51 -6.69
N LEU A 82 -8.79 5.66 -6.05
CA LEU A 82 -9.97 5.95 -5.23
C LEU A 82 -11.22 6.14 -6.11
N THR A 83 -11.13 6.71 -7.30
CA THR A 83 -12.22 6.91 -8.26
C THR A 83 -12.58 5.59 -8.91
N LYS A 84 -11.66 4.62 -9.07
CA LYS A 84 -12.01 3.25 -9.47
C LYS A 84 -12.74 2.48 -8.35
N LEU A 85 -12.39 2.76 -7.09
CA LEU A 85 -13.17 2.29 -5.94
C LEU A 85 -14.52 3.03 -5.82
N ASP A 86 -14.58 4.31 -6.20
CA ASP A 86 -15.78 5.15 -6.18
C ASP A 86 -16.67 4.96 -7.43
N GLU A 87 -16.11 4.54 -8.57
CA GLU A 87 -16.80 4.15 -9.81
C GLU A 87 -17.44 2.78 -9.65
N THR A 88 -16.80 1.87 -8.89
CA THR A 88 -17.45 0.62 -8.47
C THR A 88 -18.64 0.94 -7.55
N ASN A 89 -18.50 1.89 -6.61
CA ASN A 89 -19.62 2.34 -5.79
C ASN A 89 -20.71 3.11 -6.60
N ARG A 90 -20.33 3.95 -7.57
CA ARG A 90 -21.27 4.69 -8.43
C ARG A 90 -21.99 3.81 -9.45
N GLN A 91 -21.31 2.84 -10.06
CA GLN A 91 -21.96 1.85 -10.94
C GLN A 91 -23.00 1.06 -10.15
N VAL A 92 -22.68 0.70 -8.92
CA VAL A 92 -23.54 -0.05 -8.01
C VAL A 92 -24.77 0.76 -7.55
N VAL A 93 -24.60 2.04 -7.18
CA VAL A 93 -25.74 2.94 -6.86
C VAL A 93 -26.60 3.19 -8.10
N SER A 94 -25.99 3.42 -9.27
CA SER A 94 -26.73 3.58 -10.52
C SER A 94 -27.48 2.31 -10.95
N PHE A 95 -26.99 1.14 -10.55
CA PHE A 95 -27.65 -0.14 -10.83
C PHE A 95 -28.86 -0.34 -9.93
N ALA A 96 -28.77 -0.05 -8.62
CA ALA A 96 -29.93 -0.06 -7.73
C ALA A 96 -31.07 0.85 -8.24
N ASP A 97 -30.72 2.02 -8.80
CA ASP A 97 -31.67 2.94 -9.43
C ASP A 97 -32.22 2.41 -10.77
N GLN A 98 -31.40 1.76 -11.61
CA GLN A 98 -31.87 1.09 -12.84
C GLN A 98 -32.81 -0.07 -12.53
N LEU A 99 -32.59 -0.76 -11.42
CA LEU A 99 -33.41 -1.86 -10.93
C LEU A 99 -34.75 -1.39 -10.32
N GLN A 100 -34.81 -0.17 -9.76
CA GLN A 100 -36.07 0.46 -9.32
C GLN A 100 -37.05 0.69 -10.49
N ASN A 101 -36.55 1.04 -11.68
CA ASN A 101 -37.39 1.33 -12.86
C ASN A 101 -38.05 0.09 -13.51
N LEU A 102 -37.73 -1.13 -13.05
CA LEU A 102 -38.33 -2.39 -13.53
C LEU A 102 -39.50 -2.89 -12.66
N GLN A 103 -39.90 -2.12 -11.63
CA GLN A 103 -41.02 -2.46 -10.73
C GLN A 103 -42.36 -2.63 -11.46
N ASP A 104 -42.55 -2.01 -12.63
CA ASP A 104 -43.80 -2.06 -13.40
C ASP A 104 -44.07 -3.38 -14.16
N ILE A 105 -43.11 -4.31 -14.20
CA ILE A 105 -43.19 -5.53 -15.04
C ILE A 105 -43.59 -6.79 -14.22
N LEU A 106 -43.83 -6.66 -12.91
CA LEU A 106 -44.09 -7.77 -11.98
C LEU A 106 -45.51 -8.38 -12.04
N LYS A 107 -46.24 -8.30 -13.17
CA LYS A 107 -47.64 -8.77 -13.25
C LYS A 107 -47.82 -10.29 -13.35
N ASN A 108 -46.82 -11.06 -13.79
CA ASN A 108 -46.96 -12.51 -14.05
C ASN A 108 -46.13 -13.42 -13.09
N PRO A 109 -46.74 -14.37 -12.35
CA PRO A 109 -46.07 -15.22 -11.35
C PRO A 109 -44.85 -16.00 -11.83
N LYS A 110 -44.89 -16.59 -13.02
CA LYS A 110 -43.75 -17.35 -13.57
C LYS A 110 -42.60 -16.44 -13.99
N GLN A 111 -42.91 -15.25 -14.49
CA GLN A 111 -41.89 -14.28 -14.87
C GLN A 111 -41.23 -13.67 -13.62
N ARG A 112 -41.94 -13.55 -12.50
CA ARG A 112 -41.40 -13.03 -11.23
C ARG A 112 -40.28 -13.89 -10.64
N GLY A 113 -40.45 -15.21 -10.56
CA GLY A 113 -39.42 -16.10 -10.02
C GLY A 113 -38.12 -16.09 -10.85
N ILE A 114 -38.28 -16.14 -12.17
CA ILE A 114 -37.16 -16.03 -13.13
C ILE A 114 -36.47 -14.67 -13.01
N LEU A 115 -37.24 -13.59 -12.82
CA LEU A 115 -36.67 -12.26 -12.61
C LEU A 115 -35.90 -12.19 -11.29
N GLY A 116 -36.43 -12.72 -10.18
CA GLY A 116 -35.73 -12.74 -8.89
C GLY A 116 -34.36 -13.43 -8.96
N GLU A 117 -34.30 -14.60 -9.60
CA GLU A 117 -33.03 -15.30 -9.85
C GLU A 117 -32.11 -14.51 -10.79
N TYR A 118 -32.64 -13.89 -11.84
CA TYR A 118 -31.88 -13.03 -12.75
C TYR A 118 -31.30 -11.79 -12.03
N TYR A 119 -32.07 -11.16 -11.14
CA TYR A 119 -31.63 -10.05 -10.30
C TYR A 119 -30.48 -10.48 -9.41
N LEU A 120 -30.66 -11.61 -8.70
CA LEU A 120 -29.64 -12.17 -7.82
C LEU A 120 -28.36 -12.49 -8.61
N GLU A 121 -28.49 -13.18 -9.74
CA GLU A 121 -27.37 -13.54 -10.60
C GLU A 121 -26.64 -12.28 -11.10
N THR A 122 -27.37 -11.24 -11.49
CA THR A 122 -26.78 -10.00 -12.01
C THR A 122 -26.03 -9.24 -10.91
N VAL A 123 -26.60 -9.13 -9.71
CA VAL A 123 -25.91 -8.52 -8.55
C VAL A 123 -24.65 -9.30 -8.22
N LEU A 124 -24.72 -10.64 -8.18
CA LEU A 124 -23.56 -11.48 -7.91
C LEU A 124 -22.49 -11.34 -9.00
N LYS A 125 -22.84 -11.38 -10.29
CA LYS A 125 -21.87 -11.21 -11.40
C LYS A 125 -21.15 -9.87 -11.38
N ASN A 126 -21.83 -8.80 -10.96
CA ASN A 126 -21.25 -7.46 -10.94
C ASN A 126 -20.33 -7.22 -9.74
N VAL A 127 -20.60 -7.89 -8.61
CA VAL A 127 -19.91 -7.64 -7.34
C VAL A 127 -18.84 -8.70 -7.07
N MET A 128 -19.12 -9.96 -7.38
CA MET A 128 -18.32 -11.10 -6.98
C MET A 128 -17.30 -11.50 -8.05
N PRO A 129 -16.04 -11.83 -7.68
CA PRO A 129 -15.07 -12.39 -8.60
C PRO A 129 -15.57 -13.68 -9.29
N PRO A 130 -15.13 -13.97 -10.53
CA PRO A 130 -15.44 -15.23 -11.19
C PRO A 130 -15.08 -16.44 -10.31
N GLY A 131 -16.00 -17.40 -10.19
CA GLY A 131 -15.82 -18.61 -9.39
C GLY A 131 -16.03 -18.45 -7.88
N SER A 132 -16.36 -17.26 -7.38
CA SER A 132 -16.67 -17.03 -5.96
C SER A 132 -18.15 -17.20 -5.61
N PHE A 133 -18.99 -17.57 -6.58
CA PHE A 133 -20.38 -17.95 -6.35
C PHE A 133 -20.84 -18.98 -7.39
N GLN A 134 -21.94 -19.66 -7.09
CA GLN A 134 -22.62 -20.61 -7.98
C GLN A 134 -24.13 -20.44 -7.86
N MET A 135 -24.82 -20.37 -9.01
CA MET A 135 -26.29 -20.43 -9.07
C MET A 135 -26.76 -21.89 -8.98
N GLN A 136 -27.96 -22.10 -8.43
CA GLN A 136 -28.60 -23.41 -8.31
C GLN A 136 -27.66 -24.44 -7.65
N TYR A 137 -27.17 -24.10 -6.46
CA TYR A 137 -26.23 -24.94 -5.72
C TYR A 137 -26.98 -26.07 -5.00
N ALA A 138 -26.59 -27.31 -5.28
CA ALA A 138 -27.19 -28.50 -4.68
C ALA A 138 -26.41 -28.95 -3.44
N PHE A 139 -27.11 -29.12 -2.32
CA PHE A 139 -26.59 -29.76 -1.12
C PHE A 139 -26.63 -31.29 -1.24
N LYS A 140 -25.93 -32.00 -0.34
CA LYS A 140 -25.81 -33.47 -0.37
C LYS A 140 -27.15 -34.19 -0.25
N ASN A 141 -28.14 -33.57 0.39
CA ASN A 141 -29.49 -34.12 0.54
C ASN A 141 -30.39 -33.90 -0.69
N GLY A 142 -29.89 -33.23 -1.75
CA GLY A 142 -30.64 -32.93 -2.96
C GLY A 142 -31.46 -31.64 -2.91
N GLU A 143 -31.45 -30.89 -1.80
CA GLU A 143 -32.03 -29.54 -1.77
C GLU A 143 -31.15 -28.57 -2.56
N ILE A 144 -31.79 -27.69 -3.34
CA ILE A 144 -31.11 -26.74 -4.22
C ILE A 144 -31.43 -25.32 -3.75
N VAL A 145 -30.40 -24.56 -3.42
CA VAL A 145 -30.49 -23.13 -3.11
C VAL A 145 -30.25 -22.29 -4.36
N ASP A 146 -30.92 -21.15 -4.47
CA ASP A 146 -30.88 -20.33 -5.69
C ASP A 146 -29.47 -19.81 -6.00
N ALA A 147 -28.71 -19.40 -4.98
CA ALA A 147 -27.29 -19.14 -5.12
C ALA A 147 -26.50 -19.50 -3.86
N ALA A 148 -25.22 -19.78 -4.05
CA ALA A 148 -24.24 -20.00 -3.00
C ALA A 148 -23.02 -19.11 -3.26
N VAL A 149 -22.65 -18.29 -2.27
CA VAL A 149 -21.40 -17.51 -2.30
C VAL A 149 -20.33 -18.25 -1.50
N PHE A 150 -19.13 -18.36 -2.05
CA PHE A 150 -18.01 -19.08 -1.45
C PHE A 150 -17.04 -18.10 -0.78
N MET A 151 -16.81 -18.31 0.52
CA MET A 151 -15.81 -17.59 1.30
C MET A 151 -14.80 -18.58 1.89
N ARG A 152 -13.66 -18.76 1.21
CA ARG A 152 -12.67 -19.83 1.50
C ARG A 152 -13.34 -21.22 1.54
N ASP A 153 -13.50 -21.76 2.74
CA ASP A 153 -14.05 -23.07 3.07
C ASP A 153 -15.46 -22.95 3.66
N ARG A 154 -16.13 -21.82 3.45
CA ARG A 154 -17.50 -21.56 3.91
C ARG A 154 -18.42 -21.17 2.76
N ILE A 155 -19.69 -21.55 2.89
CA ILE A 155 -20.75 -21.30 1.92
C ILE A 155 -21.78 -20.37 2.55
N ILE A 156 -22.16 -19.31 1.83
CA ILE A 156 -23.27 -18.44 2.22
C ILE A 156 -24.45 -18.76 1.29
N PRO A 157 -25.48 -19.47 1.77
CA PRO A 157 -26.66 -19.80 0.97
C PRO A 157 -27.56 -18.57 0.81
N ILE A 158 -28.15 -18.40 -0.37
CA ILE A 158 -29.03 -17.29 -0.71
C ILE A 158 -30.29 -17.84 -1.41
N ASP A 159 -31.44 -17.65 -0.79
CA ASP A 159 -32.76 -18.01 -1.35
C ASP A 159 -33.48 -16.74 -1.81
N SER A 160 -33.89 -16.69 -3.08
CA SER A 160 -34.56 -15.54 -3.73
C SER A 160 -36.02 -15.79 -4.07
N LYS A 161 -36.53 -16.98 -3.75
CA LYS A 161 -37.91 -17.39 -4.02
C LYS A 161 -38.89 -16.61 -3.14
N PHE A 162 -39.30 -15.43 -3.59
CA PHE A 162 -40.27 -14.62 -2.86
C PHE A 162 -41.55 -14.37 -3.66
N SER A 163 -42.71 -14.62 -3.04
CA SER A 163 -44.02 -14.36 -3.63
C SER A 163 -44.61 -13.06 -3.09
N LEU A 164 -44.94 -12.15 -4.01
CA LEU A 164 -45.57 -10.85 -3.71
C LEU A 164 -47.09 -10.86 -3.87
N ASP A 165 -47.70 -12.04 -4.10
CA ASP A 165 -49.12 -12.12 -4.44
C ASP A 165 -50.03 -11.52 -3.38
N ASN A 166 -49.87 -11.93 -2.12
CA ASN A 166 -50.68 -11.42 -1.01
C ASN A 166 -50.34 -9.97 -0.67
N TYR A 167 -49.10 -9.53 -0.90
CA TYR A 167 -48.71 -8.12 -0.77
C TYR A 167 -49.43 -7.25 -1.80
N ASN A 168 -49.37 -7.63 -3.08
CA ASN A 168 -50.03 -6.88 -4.16
C ASN A 168 -51.55 -6.82 -3.94
N LYS A 169 -52.16 -7.95 -3.55
CA LYS A 169 -53.60 -7.99 -3.21
C LYS A 169 -53.94 -7.08 -2.02
N ALA A 170 -53.08 -7.00 -1.00
CA ALA A 170 -53.29 -6.10 0.13
C ALA A 170 -53.21 -4.62 -0.27
N ILE A 171 -52.32 -4.27 -1.22
CA ILE A 171 -52.20 -2.90 -1.75
C ILE A 171 -53.40 -2.54 -2.66
N GLU A 172 -53.89 -3.49 -3.45
CA GLU A 172 -55.04 -3.30 -4.35
C GLU A 172 -56.39 -3.31 -3.61
N ALA A 173 -56.47 -4.00 -2.47
CA ALA A 173 -57.68 -4.07 -1.66
C ALA A 173 -58.03 -2.68 -1.06
N ARG A 174 -59.32 -2.34 -1.11
CA ARG A 174 -59.83 -1.16 -0.42
C ARG A 174 -59.69 -1.35 1.10
N GLU A 175 -59.47 -0.26 1.83
CA GLU A 175 -59.34 -0.31 3.30
C GLU A 175 -60.54 -1.04 3.92
N GLY A 176 -60.25 -2.04 4.77
CA GLY A 176 -61.26 -2.91 5.38
C GLY A 176 -60.73 -4.30 5.71
N SER A 177 -61.65 -5.22 6.01
CA SER A 177 -61.34 -6.60 6.45
C SER A 177 -60.61 -7.44 5.41
N GLU A 178 -60.82 -7.16 4.12
CA GLU A 178 -60.16 -7.86 3.02
C GLU A 178 -58.66 -7.54 2.98
N ARG A 179 -58.30 -6.26 3.14
CA ARG A 179 -56.91 -5.84 3.25
C ARG A 179 -56.22 -6.57 4.41
N GLU A 180 -56.79 -6.50 5.62
CA GLU A 180 -56.25 -7.16 6.83
C GLU A 180 -56.02 -8.68 6.63
N ALA A 181 -56.92 -9.35 5.91
CA ALA A 181 -56.77 -10.76 5.59
C ALA A 181 -55.54 -11.03 4.70
N TYR A 182 -55.33 -10.21 3.65
CA TYR A 182 -54.14 -10.30 2.80
C TYR A 182 -52.85 -9.93 3.54
N GLU A 183 -52.86 -8.94 4.45
CA GLU A 183 -51.70 -8.61 5.29
C GLU A 183 -51.29 -9.81 6.15
N LYS A 184 -52.28 -10.48 6.77
CA LYS A 184 -52.04 -11.66 7.60
C LYS A 184 -51.52 -12.84 6.77
N ALA A 185 -52.09 -13.06 5.58
CA ALA A 185 -51.63 -14.09 4.66
C ALA A 185 -50.18 -13.83 4.21
N PHE A 186 -49.86 -12.58 3.87
CA PHE A 186 -48.50 -12.18 3.50
C PHE A 186 -47.48 -12.44 4.61
N LYS A 187 -47.83 -12.15 5.87
CA LYS A 187 -46.97 -12.49 7.02
C LYS A 187 -46.74 -13.99 7.17
N GLN A 188 -47.77 -14.79 6.93
CA GLN A 188 -47.63 -16.25 6.95
C GLN A 188 -46.73 -16.75 5.82
N ASP A 189 -46.86 -16.18 4.61
CA ASP A 189 -46.00 -16.51 3.47
C ASP A 189 -44.52 -16.23 3.77
N LEU A 190 -44.25 -15.09 4.40
CA LEU A 190 -42.90 -14.72 4.84
C LEU A 190 -42.34 -15.67 5.89
N LYS A 191 -43.16 -16.04 6.87
CA LYS A 191 -42.75 -16.98 7.92
C LYS A 191 -42.39 -18.34 7.32
N LEU A 192 -43.21 -18.84 6.40
CA LEU A 192 -42.94 -20.07 5.65
C LEU A 192 -41.66 -19.94 4.84
N ARG A 193 -41.43 -18.79 4.20
CA ARG A 193 -40.21 -18.54 3.43
C ARG A 193 -38.97 -18.56 4.32
N ILE A 194 -39.01 -17.90 5.48
CA ILE A 194 -37.93 -17.94 6.47
C ILE A 194 -37.63 -19.39 6.86
N ASP A 195 -38.67 -20.19 7.15
CA ASP A 195 -38.50 -21.60 7.50
C ASP A 195 -37.92 -22.45 6.36
N GLU A 196 -38.26 -22.13 5.11
CA GLU A 196 -37.66 -22.76 3.93
C GLU A 196 -36.18 -22.36 3.76
N THR A 197 -35.86 -21.07 3.84
CA THR A 197 -34.49 -20.56 3.74
C THR A 197 -33.60 -21.11 4.86
N ALA A 198 -34.13 -21.27 6.07
CA ALA A 198 -33.40 -21.81 7.20
C ALA A 198 -32.89 -23.24 6.98
N LYS A 199 -33.53 -24.03 6.09
CA LYS A 199 -33.08 -25.39 5.74
C LYS A 199 -31.72 -25.41 5.07
N TYR A 200 -31.29 -24.29 4.48
CA TYR A 200 -29.99 -24.18 3.84
C TYR A 200 -28.86 -23.86 4.83
N VAL A 201 -29.17 -23.56 6.10
CA VAL A 201 -28.15 -23.36 7.14
C VAL A 201 -27.66 -24.74 7.62
N ARG A 202 -26.56 -25.20 7.02
CA ARG A 202 -25.96 -26.53 7.16
C ARG A 202 -24.45 -26.43 7.46
N PRO A 203 -24.05 -26.13 8.72
CA PRO A 203 -22.65 -26.04 9.09
C PRO A 203 -21.85 -27.34 8.83
N ASP A 204 -22.51 -28.50 8.86
CA ASP A 204 -21.96 -29.81 8.51
C ASP A 204 -21.62 -29.97 7.01
N GLU A 205 -22.23 -29.14 6.17
CA GLU A 205 -21.92 -28.98 4.75
C GLU A 205 -21.13 -27.69 4.47
N ASN A 206 -20.44 -27.16 5.50
CA ASN A 206 -19.62 -25.96 5.45
C ASN A 206 -20.36 -24.65 5.19
N THR A 207 -21.68 -24.56 5.42
CA THR A 207 -22.32 -23.25 5.34
C THR A 207 -21.92 -22.36 6.53
N MET A 208 -22.07 -21.05 6.37
CA MET A 208 -22.12 -20.13 7.50
C MET A 208 -23.30 -20.49 8.40
N GLU A 209 -23.27 -19.98 9.63
CA GLU A 209 -24.39 -20.08 10.58
C GLU A 209 -25.55 -19.15 10.24
N PHE A 210 -25.70 -18.76 8.98
CA PHE A 210 -26.83 -18.01 8.50
C PHE A 210 -27.03 -18.20 6.99
N ALA A 211 -28.22 -17.89 6.51
CA ALA A 211 -28.57 -17.81 5.10
C ALA A 211 -29.24 -16.46 4.79
N PHE A 212 -29.12 -16.00 3.55
CA PHE A 212 -29.80 -14.80 3.08
C PHE A 212 -31.14 -15.16 2.44
N MET A 213 -32.20 -14.44 2.85
CA MET A 213 -33.48 -14.43 2.17
C MET A 213 -33.57 -13.14 1.36
N PHE A 214 -33.41 -13.25 0.04
CA PHE A 214 -33.38 -12.13 -0.89
C PHE A 214 -34.79 -11.76 -1.36
N ILE A 215 -35.20 -10.53 -1.07
CA ILE A 215 -36.46 -9.93 -1.53
C ILE A 215 -36.14 -9.02 -2.72
N PRO A 216 -36.56 -9.35 -3.95
CA PRO A 216 -36.25 -8.58 -5.16
C PRO A 216 -37.10 -7.29 -5.28
N SER A 217 -37.37 -6.61 -4.18
CA SER A 217 -38.09 -5.33 -4.13
C SER A 217 -37.68 -4.54 -2.89
N GLU A 218 -37.15 -3.34 -3.13
CA GLU A 218 -36.76 -2.44 -2.06
C GLU A 218 -37.99 -1.91 -1.31
N GLY A 219 -39.07 -1.57 -2.02
CA GLY A 219 -40.32 -1.08 -1.41
C GLY A 219 -40.96 -2.10 -0.48
N VAL A 220 -41.00 -3.37 -0.90
CA VAL A 220 -41.55 -4.45 -0.07
C VAL A 220 -40.67 -4.70 1.15
N TYR A 221 -39.35 -4.66 0.99
CA TYR A 221 -38.43 -4.76 2.12
C TYR A 221 -38.62 -3.61 3.13
N TYR A 222 -38.79 -2.36 2.67
CA TYR A 222 -39.06 -1.25 3.57
C TYR A 222 -40.41 -1.35 4.27
N ASP A 223 -41.46 -1.76 3.58
CA ASP A 223 -42.77 -2.01 4.21
C ASP A 223 -42.67 -3.11 5.28
N LEU A 224 -41.81 -4.11 5.05
CA LEU A 224 -41.49 -5.18 6.00
C LEU A 224 -40.59 -4.77 7.16
N LEU A 225 -39.87 -3.66 7.09
CA LEU A 225 -38.99 -3.21 8.17
C LEU A 225 -39.57 -2.05 8.97
N VAL A 226 -40.25 -1.12 8.31
CA VAL A 226 -40.48 0.21 8.87
C VAL A 226 -41.78 0.31 9.63
N ASN A 227 -42.87 -0.35 9.22
CA ASN A 227 -44.10 -0.48 9.99
C ASN A 227 -44.64 0.77 10.75
N GLN A 228 -44.22 1.96 10.31
CA GLN A 228 -44.58 3.28 10.82
C GLN A 228 -44.92 4.24 9.67
N VAL A 229 -44.66 3.86 8.41
CA VAL A 229 -45.18 4.60 7.25
C VAL A 229 -46.47 3.92 6.78
N GLY A 230 -47.54 4.22 7.50
CA GLY A 230 -48.84 4.50 6.86
C GLY A 230 -49.86 3.38 6.65
N VAL A 231 -49.53 2.08 6.54
CA VAL A 231 -50.56 1.17 5.98
C VAL A 231 -50.74 -0.24 6.54
N MET A 232 -49.87 -0.76 7.40
CA MET A 232 -50.07 -2.08 8.04
C MET A 232 -49.86 -2.01 9.56
N LYS A 233 -50.93 -2.19 10.33
CA LYS A 233 -50.90 -2.14 11.81
C LYS A 233 -50.68 -3.54 12.41
N THR A 234 -49.51 -4.15 12.26
CA THR A 234 -49.24 -5.38 13.02
C THR A 234 -47.75 -5.56 13.33
N ASN A 235 -47.45 -6.08 14.51
CA ASN A 235 -46.16 -6.21 15.20
C ASN A 235 -44.98 -6.78 14.37
N THR A 236 -44.41 -6.02 13.43
CA THR A 236 -43.39 -6.46 12.47
C THR A 236 -42.01 -6.75 13.08
N ARG A 237 -41.78 -6.28 14.31
CA ARG A 237 -40.61 -6.65 15.13
C ARG A 237 -40.51 -8.16 15.35
N ASP A 238 -41.66 -8.84 15.46
CA ASP A 238 -41.77 -10.30 15.63
C ASP A 238 -41.19 -11.08 14.44
N LEU A 239 -41.36 -10.58 13.21
CA LEU A 239 -40.89 -11.30 12.02
C LEU A 239 -39.37 -11.22 11.83
N ILE A 240 -38.77 -10.06 12.11
CA ILE A 240 -37.31 -9.89 12.06
C ILE A 240 -36.65 -10.73 13.15
N GLU A 241 -37.20 -10.70 14.38
CA GLU A 241 -36.72 -11.52 15.49
C GLU A 241 -36.87 -13.02 15.18
N TYR A 242 -37.99 -13.41 14.56
CA TYR A 242 -38.19 -14.79 14.09
C TYR A 242 -37.15 -15.21 13.05
N ALA A 243 -36.91 -14.39 12.03
CA ALA A 243 -35.89 -14.64 11.01
C ALA A 243 -34.50 -14.80 11.63
N PHE A 244 -34.13 -13.88 12.52
CA PHE A 244 -32.85 -13.93 13.21
C PHE A 244 -32.70 -15.17 14.08
N GLY A 245 -33.74 -15.55 14.84
CA GLY A 245 -33.78 -16.79 15.61
C GLY A 245 -33.67 -18.06 14.75
N LYS A 246 -34.11 -17.98 13.48
CA LYS A 246 -33.96 -19.04 12.47
C LYS A 246 -32.66 -18.96 11.68
N LYS A 247 -31.73 -18.07 12.06
CA LYS A 247 -30.46 -17.84 11.35
C LYS A 247 -30.67 -17.39 9.90
N VAL A 248 -31.75 -16.65 9.63
CA VAL A 248 -32.06 -16.08 8.32
C VAL A 248 -31.96 -14.57 8.37
N ILE A 249 -31.19 -14.00 7.45
CA ILE A 249 -31.04 -12.55 7.29
C ILE A 249 -31.84 -12.14 6.06
N ILE A 250 -32.88 -11.35 6.28
CA ILE A 250 -33.71 -10.79 5.22
C ILE A 250 -32.95 -9.62 4.58
N VAL A 251 -32.86 -9.61 3.24
CA VAL A 251 -32.14 -8.58 2.49
C VAL A 251 -32.90 -8.14 1.26
N SER A 252 -32.84 -6.85 0.96
CA SER A 252 -33.18 -6.20 -0.31
C SER A 252 -31.97 -6.15 -1.25
N PRO A 253 -32.12 -5.73 -2.53
CA PRO A 253 -30.97 -5.51 -3.41
C PRO A 253 -29.91 -4.59 -2.81
N THR A 254 -30.33 -3.48 -2.18
CA THR A 254 -29.39 -2.49 -1.61
C THR A 254 -28.68 -3.03 -0.38
N SER A 255 -29.41 -3.66 0.54
CA SER A 255 -28.80 -4.22 1.75
C SER A 255 -27.95 -5.45 1.46
N PHE A 256 -28.37 -6.32 0.54
CA PHE A 256 -27.61 -7.49 0.11
C PHE A 256 -26.26 -7.10 -0.47
N LEU A 257 -26.23 -6.08 -1.30
CA LEU A 257 -25.01 -5.50 -1.85
C LEU A 257 -24.05 -5.01 -0.75
N ALA A 258 -24.54 -4.31 0.28
CA ALA A 258 -23.71 -3.89 1.40
C ALA A 258 -23.10 -5.08 2.16
N TYR A 259 -23.87 -6.15 2.34
CA TYR A 259 -23.37 -7.41 2.89
C TYR A 259 -22.31 -8.05 1.98
N LEU A 260 -22.53 -8.10 0.67
CA LEU A 260 -21.56 -8.62 -0.29
C LEU A 260 -20.25 -7.81 -0.27
N GLN A 261 -20.31 -6.48 -0.15
CA GLN A 261 -19.11 -5.66 0.01
C GLN A 261 -18.32 -6.04 1.26
N THR A 262 -19.01 -6.31 2.36
CA THR A 262 -18.38 -6.78 3.61
C THR A 262 -17.74 -8.16 3.40
N VAL A 263 -18.43 -9.06 2.71
CA VAL A 263 -17.91 -10.39 2.32
C VAL A 263 -16.66 -10.26 1.45
N LEU A 264 -16.64 -9.37 0.48
CA LEU A 264 -15.48 -9.10 -0.38
C LEU A 264 -14.28 -8.55 0.39
N GLN A 265 -14.52 -7.63 1.33
CA GLN A 265 -13.45 -7.12 2.20
C GLN A 265 -12.87 -8.25 3.05
N GLY A 266 -13.72 -9.13 3.56
CA GLY A 266 -13.31 -10.37 4.22
C GLY A 266 -12.42 -11.22 3.31
N LEU A 267 -12.90 -11.58 2.12
CA LEU A 267 -12.13 -12.36 1.12
C LEU A 267 -10.77 -11.73 0.80
N LYS A 268 -10.69 -10.41 0.65
CA LYS A 268 -9.44 -9.70 0.38
C LYS A 268 -8.47 -9.75 1.57
N ALA A 269 -8.97 -9.57 2.80
CA ALA A 269 -8.15 -9.68 4.00
C ALA A 269 -7.57 -11.09 4.14
N LEU A 270 -8.37 -12.11 3.82
CA LEU A 270 -7.97 -13.51 3.83
C LEU A 270 -6.87 -13.81 2.79
N GLN A 271 -6.97 -13.24 1.59
CA GLN A 271 -5.93 -13.36 0.56
C GLN A 271 -4.62 -12.68 0.97
N ILE A 272 -4.70 -11.49 1.59
CA ILE A 272 -3.54 -10.77 2.12
C ILE A 272 -2.83 -11.60 3.20
N GLU A 273 -3.59 -12.24 4.09
CA GLU A 273 -3.05 -13.11 5.13
C GLU A 273 -2.23 -14.29 4.54
N GLU A 274 -2.75 -14.93 3.50
CA GLU A 274 -2.06 -16.04 2.82
C GLU A 274 -0.77 -15.58 2.13
N GLN A 275 -0.82 -14.45 1.43
CA GLN A 275 0.37 -13.87 0.79
C GLN A 275 1.42 -13.47 1.83
N ALA A 276 1.01 -12.91 2.98
CA ALA A 276 1.93 -12.56 4.05
C ALA A 276 2.66 -13.79 4.61
N LYS A 277 1.97 -14.93 4.76
CA LYS A 277 2.60 -16.20 5.17
C LYS A 277 3.64 -16.68 4.14
N ASP A 278 3.34 -16.58 2.84
CA ASP A 278 4.30 -16.94 1.79
C ASP A 278 5.53 -16.02 1.80
N ILE A 279 5.33 -14.70 1.99
CA ILE A 279 6.42 -13.72 2.13
C ILE A 279 7.31 -14.09 3.32
N GLN A 280 6.73 -14.36 4.50
CA GLN A 280 7.48 -14.75 5.69
C GLN A 280 8.34 -16.00 5.44
N LYS A 281 7.77 -17.01 4.78
CA LYS A 281 8.49 -18.23 4.40
C LYS A 281 9.68 -17.91 3.50
N ARG A 282 9.48 -17.14 2.44
CA ARG A 282 10.54 -16.75 1.49
C ARG A 282 11.63 -15.90 2.13
N VAL A 283 11.27 -14.98 3.03
CA VAL A 283 12.23 -14.19 3.81
C VAL A 283 13.07 -15.11 4.70
N GLY A 284 12.45 -16.11 5.33
CA GLY A 284 13.18 -17.13 6.09
C GLY A 284 14.16 -17.95 5.25
N GLU A 285 13.76 -18.35 4.04
CA GLU A 285 14.63 -19.03 3.07
C GLU A 285 15.81 -18.14 2.62
N LEU A 286 15.53 -16.86 2.33
CA LEU A 286 16.56 -15.88 1.98
C LEU A 286 17.57 -15.68 3.13
N GLY A 287 17.11 -15.61 4.38
CA GLY A 287 17.96 -15.51 5.55
C GLY A 287 18.95 -16.69 5.66
N LYS A 288 18.49 -17.92 5.37
CA LYS A 288 19.36 -19.11 5.33
C LYS A 288 20.42 -19.01 4.24
N HIS A 289 20.05 -18.53 3.04
CA HIS A 289 21.00 -18.33 1.95
C HIS A 289 22.05 -17.27 2.33
N LEU A 290 21.64 -16.13 2.88
CA LEU A 290 22.56 -15.08 3.32
C LEU A 290 23.53 -15.59 4.39
N GLY A 291 23.05 -16.35 5.38
CA GLY A 291 23.92 -16.98 6.39
C GLY A 291 24.93 -17.96 5.78
N SER A 292 24.52 -18.75 4.80
CA SER A 292 25.43 -19.67 4.09
C SER A 292 26.51 -18.92 3.30
N TYR A 293 26.15 -17.80 2.66
CA TYR A 293 27.11 -16.94 1.96
C TYR A 293 28.09 -16.25 2.91
N ASP A 294 27.63 -15.79 4.08
CA ASP A 294 28.51 -15.25 5.12
C ASP A 294 29.54 -16.30 5.59
N GLU A 295 29.13 -17.56 5.80
CA GLU A 295 30.06 -18.64 6.11
C GLU A 295 31.10 -18.89 5.01
N TYR A 296 30.69 -18.84 3.74
CA TYR A 296 31.63 -18.96 2.61
C TYR A 296 32.62 -17.79 2.57
N MET A 297 32.16 -16.57 2.80
CA MET A 297 33.03 -15.39 2.86
C MET A 297 34.00 -15.45 4.03
N LYS A 298 33.56 -15.92 5.21
CA LYS A 298 34.45 -16.16 6.36
C LYS A 298 35.53 -17.20 6.05
N LYS A 299 35.18 -18.33 5.41
CA LYS A 299 36.14 -19.35 4.97
C LYS A 299 37.13 -18.80 3.94
N LEU A 300 36.65 -18.00 2.99
CA LEU A 300 37.50 -17.35 1.99
C LEU A 300 38.47 -16.36 2.65
N GLY A 301 37.99 -15.51 3.57
CA GLY A 301 38.81 -14.59 4.34
C GLY A 301 39.93 -15.28 5.11
N ASN A 302 39.64 -16.43 5.73
CA ASN A 302 40.65 -17.26 6.41
C ASN A 302 41.74 -17.77 5.45
N THR A 303 41.33 -18.18 4.26
CA THR A 303 42.25 -18.68 3.23
C THR A 303 43.12 -17.55 2.69
N LEU A 304 42.54 -16.37 2.44
CA LEU A 304 43.28 -15.18 2.02
C LEU A 304 44.32 -14.75 3.08
N GLN A 305 43.94 -14.75 4.35
CA GLN A 305 44.88 -14.46 5.44
C GLN A 305 46.06 -15.45 5.44
N THR A 306 45.79 -16.73 5.21
CA THR A 306 46.82 -17.77 5.14
C THR A 306 47.77 -17.52 3.96
N THR A 307 47.24 -17.18 2.78
CA THR A 307 48.04 -16.82 1.60
C THR A 307 48.90 -15.59 1.84
N VAL A 308 48.36 -14.55 2.48
CA VAL A 308 49.11 -13.33 2.86
C VAL A 308 50.25 -13.65 3.82
N ASN A 309 50.02 -14.55 4.78
CA ASN A 309 51.06 -15.00 5.71
C ASN A 309 52.18 -15.75 4.98
N HIS A 310 51.85 -16.65 4.05
CA HIS A 310 52.84 -17.36 3.23
C HIS A 310 53.65 -16.40 2.36
N TYR A 311 52.99 -15.44 1.71
CA TYR A 311 53.66 -14.40 0.91
C TYR A 311 54.65 -13.61 1.76
N THR A 312 54.21 -13.13 2.93
CA THR A 312 55.05 -12.34 3.84
C THR A 312 56.25 -13.15 4.35
N ALA A 313 56.05 -14.42 4.69
CA ALA A 313 57.13 -15.30 5.13
C ALA A 313 58.15 -15.56 4.00
N ALA A 314 57.67 -15.87 2.79
CA ALA A 314 58.54 -16.10 1.64
C ALA A 314 59.39 -14.86 1.31
N TYR A 315 58.79 -13.66 1.34
CA TYR A 315 59.49 -12.41 1.07
C TYR A 315 60.53 -12.09 2.15
N LYS A 316 60.23 -12.42 3.42
CA LYS A 316 61.20 -12.30 4.53
C LYS A 316 62.40 -13.23 4.36
N GLU A 317 62.18 -14.47 3.94
CA GLU A 317 63.29 -15.40 3.63
C GLU A 317 64.09 -14.93 2.42
N PHE A 318 63.44 -14.43 1.36
CA PHE A 318 64.10 -13.83 0.21
C PHE A 318 64.99 -12.64 0.60
N GLY A 319 64.53 -11.78 1.51
CA GLY A 319 65.34 -10.70 2.07
C GLY A 319 66.58 -11.16 2.86
N LYS A 320 66.64 -12.40 3.36
CA LYS A 320 67.86 -12.95 3.97
C LYS A 320 68.90 -13.30 2.92
N ILE A 321 68.47 -13.73 1.73
CA ILE A 321 69.39 -14.00 0.61
C ILE A 321 70.13 -12.72 0.22
N ASP A 322 69.48 -11.55 0.27
CA ASP A 322 70.14 -10.26 0.06
C ASP A 322 71.30 -10.03 1.04
N LYS A 323 71.12 -10.41 2.31
CA LYS A 323 72.18 -10.33 3.34
C LYS A 323 73.32 -11.30 3.06
N ASP A 324 73.02 -12.50 2.61
CA ASP A 324 74.05 -13.48 2.22
C ASP A 324 74.81 -13.04 0.97
N VAL A 325 74.12 -12.48 -0.03
CA VAL A 325 74.74 -11.87 -1.21
C VAL A 325 75.65 -10.71 -0.80
N LEU A 326 75.18 -9.78 0.04
CA LEU A 326 75.99 -8.69 0.56
C LEU A 326 77.26 -9.19 1.26
N ARG A 327 77.16 -10.27 2.05
CA ARG A 327 78.30 -10.87 2.74
C ARG A 327 79.32 -11.50 1.79
N ILE A 328 78.89 -12.04 0.65
CA ILE A 328 79.74 -12.75 -0.31
C ILE A 328 80.34 -11.80 -1.35
N SER A 329 79.54 -10.87 -1.90
CA SER A 329 79.91 -10.02 -3.03
C SER A 329 80.37 -8.60 -2.62
N GLY A 330 80.10 -8.19 -1.38
CA GLY A 330 80.33 -6.82 -0.92
C GLY A 330 79.29 -5.79 -1.42
N GLN A 331 78.27 -6.22 -2.17
CA GLN A 331 77.18 -5.38 -2.69
C GLN A 331 75.81 -6.03 -2.40
N SER A 332 74.83 -5.24 -1.95
CA SER A 332 73.45 -5.70 -1.74
C SER A 332 72.70 -5.76 -3.09
N ALA A 333 71.81 -6.74 -3.24
CA ALA A 333 70.93 -6.89 -4.39
C ALA A 333 69.66 -6.00 -4.31
N GLY A 334 69.45 -5.27 -3.20
CA GLY A 334 68.44 -4.22 -3.09
C GLY A 334 67.00 -4.73 -2.96
N VAL A 335 66.78 -5.80 -2.18
CA VAL A 335 65.45 -6.37 -1.95
C VAL A 335 64.71 -5.62 -0.84
N ASP A 336 63.57 -4.97 -1.15
CA ASP A 336 62.72 -4.28 -0.17
C ASP A 336 61.42 -5.07 0.15
N PRO A 337 61.23 -5.57 1.39
CA PRO A 337 60.05 -6.34 1.77
C PRO A 337 58.72 -5.59 1.70
N LEU A 338 57.90 -5.93 0.70
CA LEU A 338 56.48 -5.53 0.66
C LEU A 338 55.66 -6.37 1.65
N ALA A 339 55.12 -5.73 2.69
CA ALA A 339 54.17 -6.33 3.61
C ALA A 339 52.73 -6.13 3.09
N LEU A 340 51.99 -7.22 2.93
CA LEU A 340 50.55 -7.19 2.64
C LEU A 340 49.76 -7.37 3.94
N THR A 341 48.74 -6.53 4.14
CA THR A 341 47.75 -6.74 5.21
C THR A 341 46.65 -7.67 4.71
N GLY A 342 46.26 -8.64 5.56
CA GLY A 342 45.14 -9.53 5.26
C GLY A 342 43.79 -8.85 5.49
N PRO A 343 42.68 -9.53 5.16
CA PRO A 343 41.35 -8.99 5.38
C PRO A 343 41.09 -8.75 6.87
N GLU A 344 40.61 -7.55 7.22
CA GLU A 344 40.22 -7.20 8.59
C GLU A 344 39.01 -8.06 9.01
N ARG A 345 39.12 -8.69 10.19
CA ARG A 345 38.01 -9.37 10.83
C ARG A 345 37.34 -8.37 11.77
N GLU A 346 36.14 -7.92 11.44
CA GLU A 346 35.23 -7.29 12.42
C GLU A 346 34.61 -8.32 13.36
#